data_AF-A0A5J4P4Y3-F1
#
_entry.id   AF-A0A5J4P4Y3-F1
#
_cell.length_a   1.000
_cell.length_b   1.000
_cell.length_c   1.000
_cell.angle_alpha   90.00
_cell.angle_beta   90.00
_cell.angle_gamma   90.00
#
_symmetry.space_group_name_H-M   'P 1'
#
loop_
_entity.id
_entity.type
_entity.pdbx_description
1 polymer ?
#
loop_
_entity_poly.entity_id
_entity_poly.type
_entity_poly.pdbx_seq_one_letter_code
_entity_poly.pdbx_strand_id
1 'polypeptide(L)'
;MDGSHTRALRGGEEVAYQGRKKCKTTNALYLTDRQGLPLAISAPVAGNHHDLYNIKKSLTELFTTLDMANINTDGLFVNADSGFDSKEFRNTYHKHGVFANVDFNYRNGEIDDDKLLDELLYKKRHC
;
A
#
# COMPACT_ATOMS: atom_id res chain seq x y z
N MET A 1 -0.34 0.29 -5.93
CA MET A 1 -0.27 -0.46 -4.67
C MET A 1 -1.67 -0.53 -4.10
N ASP A 2 -2.04 -1.69 -3.59
CA ASP A 2 -3.35 -1.90 -2.98
C ASP A 2 -3.26 -2.90 -1.82
N GLY A 3 -4.24 -2.84 -0.92
CA GLY A 3 -4.43 -3.78 0.18
C GLY A 3 -5.46 -4.84 -0.19
N SER A 4 -5.19 -6.11 0.12
CA SER A 4 -6.13 -7.19 -0.17
C SER A 4 -6.40 -8.07 1.04
N HIS A 5 -7.68 -8.10 1.43
CA HIS A 5 -8.20 -9.04 2.41
C HIS A 5 -8.50 -10.39 1.77
N THR A 6 -7.69 -11.39 2.11
CA THR A 6 -7.85 -12.78 1.67
C THR A 6 -8.57 -13.60 2.75
N ARG A 7 -9.56 -14.41 2.34
CA ARG A 7 -10.31 -15.28 3.27
C ARG A 7 -9.43 -16.42 3.76
N ALA A 8 -9.36 -16.61 5.08
CA ALA A 8 -8.58 -17.67 5.73
C ALA A 8 -9.52 -18.77 6.26
N LEU A 9 -9.93 -19.68 5.37
CA LEU A 9 -10.95 -20.71 5.68
C LEU A 9 -10.48 -21.76 6.70
N ARG A 10 -9.17 -22.00 6.80
CA ARG A 10 -8.56 -23.04 7.64
C ARG A 10 -7.69 -22.50 8.78
N GLY A 11 -7.83 -21.23 9.14
CA GLY A 11 -6.95 -20.57 10.10
C GLY A 11 -5.59 -20.20 9.51
N GLY A 12 -4.62 -19.93 10.37
CA GLY A 12 -3.30 -19.40 10.05
C GLY A 12 -2.78 -18.56 11.22
N GLU A 13 -1.52 -18.15 11.18
CA GLU A 13 -0.89 -17.35 12.24
C GLU A 13 -1.48 -15.93 12.28
N GLU A 14 -1.62 -15.29 11.10
CA GLU A 14 -2.08 -13.91 10.96
C GLU A 14 -3.53 -13.84 10.44
N VAL A 15 -4.46 -14.32 11.27
CA VAL A 15 -5.88 -14.46 10.90
C VAL A 15 -6.80 -13.91 11.99
N ALA A 16 -7.72 -13.02 11.61
CA ALA A 16 -8.75 -12.50 12.51
C ALA A 16 -10.07 -12.24 11.78
N TYR A 17 -11.14 -12.08 12.54
CA TYR A 17 -12.46 -11.76 11.99
C TYR A 17 -12.49 -10.32 11.46
N GLN A 18 -13.02 -10.16 10.25
CA GLN A 18 -13.17 -8.86 9.60
C GLN A 18 -14.66 -8.57 9.37
N GLY A 19 -15.15 -7.45 9.94
CA GLY A 19 -16.58 -7.14 10.00
C GLY A 19 -17.24 -6.86 8.64
N ARG A 20 -16.56 -6.17 7.72
CA ARG A 20 -17.06 -5.87 6.36
C ARG A 20 -17.21 -7.12 5.50
N LYS A 21 -16.29 -8.09 5.64
CA LYS A 21 -16.22 -9.35 4.89
C LYS A 21 -16.97 -10.47 5.60
N LYS A 22 -17.38 -10.26 6.85
CA LYS A 22 -18.12 -11.21 7.71
C LYS A 22 -17.48 -12.60 7.77
N CYS A 23 -16.15 -12.66 7.77
CA CYS A 23 -15.39 -13.90 7.85
C CYS A 23 -13.99 -13.65 8.41
N LYS A 24 -13.27 -14.73 8.75
CA LYS A 24 -11.86 -14.67 9.10
C LYS A 24 -11.01 -14.37 7.85
N THR A 25 -10.20 -13.33 7.92
CA THR A 25 -9.32 -12.91 6.83
C THR A 25 -7.90 -12.65 7.33
N THR A 26 -6.99 -12.62 6.36
CA THR A 26 -5.65 -12.05 6.47
C THR A 26 -5.56 -10.90 5.48
N ASN A 27 -4.81 -9.86 5.80
CA ASN A 27 -4.58 -8.71 4.94
C ASN A 27 -3.11 -8.65 4.52
N ALA A 28 -2.84 -8.22 3.29
CA ALA A 28 -1.49 -7.96 2.81
C ALA A 28 -1.50 -6.82 1.79
N LEU A 29 -0.38 -6.11 1.68
CA LEU A 29 -0.16 -5.07 0.69
C LEU A 29 0.55 -5.64 -0.52
N TYR A 30 0.12 -5.21 -1.71
CA TYR A 30 0.66 -5.66 -2.98
C TYR A 30 1.18 -4.47 -3.78
N LEU A 31 2.43 -4.57 -4.23
CA LEU A 31 2.99 -3.65 -5.20
C LEU A 31 3.02 -4.34 -6.56
N THR A 32 2.33 -3.76 -7.52
CA THR A 32 2.20 -4.29 -8.88
C THR A 32 2.80 -3.33 -9.90
N ASP A 33 3.18 -3.86 -11.05
CA ASP A 33 3.52 -3.03 -12.21
C ASP A 33 2.26 -2.43 -12.88
N ARG A 34 2.47 -1.75 -14.02
CA ARG A 34 1.39 -1.15 -14.82
C ARG A 34 0.49 -2.17 -15.52
N GLN A 35 0.89 -3.44 -15.64
CA GLN A 35 0.07 -4.50 -16.22
C GLN A 35 -0.67 -5.33 -15.15
N GLY A 36 -0.45 -5.02 -13.87
CA GLY A 36 -1.05 -5.73 -12.74
C GLY A 36 -0.23 -6.92 -12.27
N LEU A 37 0.99 -7.11 -12.78
CA LEU A 37 1.89 -8.17 -12.33
C LEU A 37 2.40 -7.83 -10.91
N PRO A 38 2.21 -8.71 -9.91
CA PRO A 38 2.76 -8.50 -8.58
C PRO A 38 4.29 -8.54 -8.58
N LEU A 39 4.90 -7.45 -8.10
CA LEU A 39 6.35 -7.32 -7.95
C LEU A 39 6.80 -7.64 -6.52
N ALA A 40 6.00 -7.24 -5.53
CA ALA A 40 6.27 -7.50 -4.12
C ALA A 40 4.96 -7.62 -3.32
N ILE A 41 5.00 -8.39 -2.23
CA ILE A 41 3.92 -8.55 -1.27
C ILE A 41 4.47 -8.35 0.15
N SER A 42 3.74 -7.65 1.02
CA SER A 42 4.11 -7.52 2.43
C SER A 42 3.87 -8.82 3.19
N ALA A 43 4.43 -8.94 4.39
CA ALA A 43 4.00 -9.97 5.32
C ALA A 43 2.47 -9.90 5.56
N PRO A 44 1.81 -11.06 5.74
CA PRO A 44 0.41 -11.10 6.10
C PRO A 44 0.18 -10.48 7.49
N VAL A 45 -0.97 -9.86 7.67
CA VAL A 45 -1.43 -9.25 8.93
C VAL A 45 -2.84 -9.75 9.23
N ALA A 46 -3.15 -10.00 10.49
CA ALA A 46 -4.50 -10.35 10.92
C ALA A 46 -5.58 -9.38 10.37
N GLY A 47 -6.64 -9.94 9.80
CA GLY A 47 -7.63 -9.19 9.00
C GLY A 47 -8.49 -8.17 9.76
N ASN A 48 -8.38 -8.08 11.08
CA ASN A 48 -9.02 -7.04 11.89
C ASN A 48 -8.30 -5.67 11.80
N HIS A 49 -7.09 -5.64 11.22
CA HIS A 49 -6.34 -4.41 10.98
C HIS A 49 -6.67 -3.80 9.61
N HIS A 50 -6.59 -2.47 9.52
CA HIS A 50 -6.75 -1.72 8.27
C HIS A 50 -5.40 -1.62 7.52
N ASP A 51 -5.42 -1.18 6.26
CA ASP A 51 -4.24 -1.16 5.40
C ASP A 51 -3.10 -0.25 5.91
N LEU A 52 -3.43 0.83 6.62
CA LEU A 52 -2.43 1.70 7.24
C LEU A 52 -1.76 1.12 8.52
N TYR A 53 -2.20 -0.04 9.00
CA TYR A 53 -1.63 -0.63 10.22
C TYR A 53 -0.20 -1.11 9.93
N ASN A 54 0.77 -0.63 10.71
CA ASN A 54 2.19 -0.89 10.50
C ASN A 54 2.68 -0.57 9.08
N ILE A 55 2.09 0.45 8.43
CA ILE A 55 2.34 0.77 7.02
C ILE A 55 3.83 0.94 6.68
N LYS A 56 4.60 1.58 7.54
CA LYS A 56 6.04 1.76 7.35
C LYS A 56 6.77 0.42 7.26
N LYS A 57 6.45 -0.52 8.16
CA LYS A 57 7.05 -1.87 8.15
C LYS A 57 6.71 -2.59 6.85
N SER A 58 5.43 -2.62 6.49
CA SER A 58 4.95 -3.27 5.27
C SER A 58 5.59 -2.67 4.01
N LEU A 59 5.72 -1.34 3.94
CA LEU A 59 6.39 -0.66 2.83
C LEU A 59 7.89 -0.96 2.78
N THR A 60 8.58 -0.95 3.92
CA THR A 60 10.00 -1.32 3.98
C THR A 60 10.22 -2.76 3.49
N GLU A 61 9.34 -3.69 3.83
CA GLU A 61 9.40 -5.08 3.31
C GLU A 61 9.20 -5.13 1.79
N LEU A 62 8.25 -4.36 1.25
CA LEU A 62 8.01 -4.27 -0.19
C LEU A 62 9.25 -3.72 -0.92
N PHE A 63 9.82 -2.61 -0.46
CA PHE A 63 11.00 -2.02 -1.07
C PHE A 63 12.24 -2.89 -0.93
N THR A 64 12.42 -3.53 0.23
CA THR A 64 13.50 -4.51 0.43
C THR A 64 13.39 -5.66 -0.58
N THR A 65 12.17 -6.11 -0.90
CA THR A 65 11.94 -7.14 -1.91
C THR A 65 12.34 -6.66 -3.31
N LEU A 66 12.04 -5.41 -3.66
CA LEU A 66 12.48 -4.81 -4.92
C LEU A 66 14.01 -4.64 -5.00
N ASP A 67 14.64 -4.20 -3.90
CA ASP A 67 16.09 -4.06 -3.79
C ASP A 67 16.80 -5.41 -3.98
N MET A 68 16.29 -6.48 -3.33
CA MET A 68 16.80 -7.85 -3.51
C MET A 68 16.63 -8.35 -4.95
N ALA A 69 15.59 -7.90 -5.65
CA ALA A 69 15.37 -8.18 -7.06
C ALA A 69 16.19 -7.26 -8.00
N ASN A 70 17.01 -6.36 -7.45
CA ASN A 70 17.79 -5.37 -8.19
C ASN A 70 16.92 -4.46 -9.09
N ILE A 71 15.73 -4.11 -8.60
CA ILE A 71 14.79 -3.19 -9.27
C ILE A 71 15.01 -1.80 -8.67
N ASN A 72 15.54 -0.87 -9.48
CA ASN A 72 15.71 0.52 -9.04
C ASN A 72 14.35 1.21 -8.89
N THR A 73 14.10 1.78 -7.72
CA THR A 73 12.86 2.49 -7.39
C THR A 73 12.97 4.00 -7.48
N ASP A 74 14.18 4.55 -7.58
CA ASP A 74 14.39 6.00 -7.59
C ASP A 74 13.71 6.67 -8.79
N GLY A 75 12.93 7.71 -8.51
CA GLY A 75 12.12 8.45 -9.49
C GLY A 75 10.84 7.74 -9.94
N LEU A 76 10.50 6.55 -9.41
CA LEU A 76 9.25 5.88 -9.77
C LEU A 76 8.02 6.57 -9.20
N PHE A 77 6.91 6.48 -9.93
CA PHE A 77 5.59 6.90 -9.43
C PHE A 77 4.77 5.66 -9.09
N VAL A 78 4.19 5.66 -7.89
CA VAL A 78 3.30 4.57 -7.45
C VAL A 78 1.94 5.15 -7.09
N ASN A 79 0.91 4.67 -7.80
CA ASN A 79 -0.48 4.98 -7.48
C ASN A 79 -0.93 4.16 -6.27
N ALA A 80 -1.67 4.78 -5.35
CA ALA A 80 -2.44 4.09 -4.31
C ALA A 80 -3.75 4.85 -4.04
N ASP A 81 -4.76 4.17 -3.49
CA ASP A 81 -6.04 4.82 -3.16
C ASP A 81 -5.88 5.89 -2.06
N SER A 82 -6.78 6.88 -2.03
CA SER A 82 -6.74 7.97 -1.04
C SER A 82 -6.81 7.50 0.41
N GLY A 83 -7.33 6.28 0.65
CA GLY A 83 -7.27 5.64 1.97
C GLY A 83 -5.86 5.44 2.52
N PHE A 84 -4.82 5.46 1.68
CA PHE A 84 -3.42 5.34 2.08
C PHE A 84 -2.74 6.67 2.42
N ASP A 85 -3.38 7.81 2.14
CA ASP A 85 -2.77 9.13 2.35
C ASP A 85 -2.55 9.41 3.85
N SER A 86 -1.30 9.22 4.28
CA SER A 86 -0.81 9.51 5.62
C SER A 86 0.62 10.05 5.55
N LYS A 87 1.03 10.81 6.58
CA LYS A 87 2.39 11.33 6.68
C LYS A 87 3.43 10.20 6.64
N GLU A 88 3.17 9.11 7.35
CA GLU A 88 4.09 7.96 7.39
C GLU A 88 4.21 7.25 6.04
N PHE A 89 3.10 7.09 5.31
CA PHE A 89 3.11 6.54 3.96
C PHE A 89 3.97 7.37 3.01
N ARG A 90 3.68 8.68 2.89
CA ARG A 90 4.43 9.58 1.99
C ARG A 90 5.91 9.64 2.33
N ASN A 91 6.24 9.76 3.62
CA ASN A 91 7.63 9.80 4.07
C ASN A 91 8.39 8.51 3.79
N THR A 92 7.72 7.36 3.85
CA THR A 92 8.36 6.07 3.55
C THR A 92 8.65 5.97 2.06
N TYR A 93 7.70 6.29 1.19
CA TYR A 93 7.91 6.35 -0.27
C TYR A 93 9.06 7.30 -0.65
N HIS A 94 9.06 8.52 -0.11
CA HIS A 94 10.09 9.52 -0.37
C HIS A 94 11.50 9.02 0.02
N LYS A 95 11.63 8.29 1.13
CA LYS A 95 12.93 7.71 1.55
C LYS A 95 13.49 6.67 0.58
N HIS A 96 12.63 6.03 -0.21
CA HIS A 96 13.02 5.08 -1.24
C HIS A 96 13.11 5.71 -2.64
N GLY A 97 13.11 7.05 -2.72
CA GLY A 97 13.16 7.78 -3.98
C GLY A 97 11.87 7.68 -4.80
N VAL A 98 10.78 7.18 -4.21
CA VAL A 98 9.53 6.93 -4.92
C VAL A 98 8.54 8.06 -4.67
N PHE A 99 7.93 8.53 -5.74
CA PHE A 99 6.82 9.45 -5.69
C PHE A 99 5.50 8.71 -5.40
N ALA A 100 4.92 8.99 -4.22
CA ALA A 100 3.60 8.50 -3.84
C ALA A 100 2.49 9.30 -4.55
N ASN A 101 1.96 8.77 -5.65
CA ASN A 101 0.86 9.39 -6.39
C ASN A 101 -0.50 8.99 -5.78
N VAL A 102 -0.84 9.64 -4.67
CA VAL A 102 -2.03 9.34 -3.86
C VAL A 102 -2.89 10.58 -3.72
N ASP A 103 -4.18 10.42 -3.95
CA ASP A 103 -5.16 11.49 -3.78
C ASP A 103 -5.31 11.90 -2.31
N PHE A 104 -5.64 13.16 -2.09
CA PHE A 104 -5.58 13.79 -0.78
C PHE A 104 -6.71 13.32 0.12
N ASN A 105 -6.36 12.85 1.31
CA ASN A 105 -7.37 12.57 2.33
C ASN A 105 -7.71 13.86 3.09
N TYR A 106 -8.69 14.61 2.56
CA TYR A 106 -9.18 15.87 3.14
C TYR A 106 -9.69 15.73 4.58
N ARG A 107 -9.97 14.51 5.08
CA ARG A 107 -10.36 14.29 6.48
C ARG A 107 -9.21 14.50 7.47
N ASN A 108 -7.95 14.45 7.01
CA ASN A 108 -6.77 14.65 7.85
C ASN A 108 -6.37 16.14 8.01
N GLY A 109 -7.13 17.09 7.45
CA GLY A 109 -7.07 18.52 7.79
C GLY A 109 -5.85 19.32 7.30
N GLU A 110 -4.75 18.68 6.92
CA GLU A 110 -3.55 19.35 6.39
C GLU A 110 -3.28 18.96 4.93
N ILE A 111 -3.65 19.87 4.03
CA ILE A 111 -3.07 19.91 2.68
C ILE A 111 -1.74 20.63 2.84
N ASP A 112 -0.68 19.89 2.60
CA ASP A 112 0.67 20.42 2.51
C ASP A 112 0.89 20.77 1.04
N ASP A 113 1.23 22.02 0.75
CA ASP A 113 1.36 22.56 -0.61
C ASP A 113 2.45 21.84 -1.43
N ASP A 114 3.38 21.15 -0.75
CA ASP A 114 4.46 20.37 -1.38
C ASP A 114 3.98 18.99 -1.87
N LYS A 115 2.75 18.60 -1.55
CA LYS A 115 2.17 17.33 -1.99
C LYS A 115 1.71 17.46 -3.44
N LEU A 116 2.30 16.66 -4.32
CA LEU A 116 1.91 16.58 -5.73
C LEU A 116 0.96 15.40 -5.98
N LEU A 117 0.08 15.54 -6.97
CA LEU A 117 -0.81 14.51 -7.50
C LEU A 117 -0.84 14.67 -9.02
N ASP A 118 -0.35 13.68 -9.75
CA ASP A 118 -0.55 13.61 -11.19
C ASP A 118 -1.90 12.92 -11.46
N GLU A 119 -2.92 13.72 -11.77
CA GLU A 119 -4.28 13.24 -12.02
C GLU A 119 -4.38 12.30 -13.24
N LEU A 120 -3.57 12.53 -14.29
CA LEU A 120 -3.58 11.72 -15.49
C LEU A 120 -2.98 10.34 -15.22
N LEU A 121 -1.91 10.29 -14.44
CA LEU A 121 -1.33 9.04 -13.96
C LEU A 121 -2.26 8.36 -12.96
N TYR A 122 -2.90 9.11 -12.06
CA TYR A 122 -3.81 8.58 -11.05
C TYR A 122 -5.02 7.86 -11.68
N LYS A 123 -5.56 8.39 -12.79
CA LYS A 123 -6.62 7.73 -13.58
C LYS A 123 -6.20 6.38 -14.19
N LYS A 124 -4.90 6.09 -14.27
CA LYS A 124 -4.37 4.79 -14.72
C LYS A 124 -4.13 3.80 -13.57
N ARG A 125 -4.58 4.10 -12.35
CA ARG A 125 -4.56 3.13 -11.25
C ARG A 125 -5.37 1.89 -11.64
N HIS A 126 -4.85 0.71 -11.32
CA HIS A 126 -5.61 -0.53 -11.46
C HIS A 126 -6.78 -0.52 -10.47
N CYS A 127 -7.94 -0.91 -10.96
CA CYS A 127 -9.20 -0.99 -10.21
C CYS A 127 -9.42 -2.41 -9.68
#